data_AF-A0A024U172-F1
#
_entry.id   AF-A0A024U172-F1
#
_cell.length_a   1.000
_cell.length_b   1.000
_cell.length_c   1.000
_cell.angle_alpha   90.00
_cell.angle_beta   90.00
_cell.angle_gamma   90.00
#
_symmetry.space_group_name_H-M   'P 1'
#
loop_
_entity.id
_entity.type
_entity.pdbx_description
1 polymer ?
#
loop_
_entity_poly.entity_id
_entity_poly.type
_entity_poly.pdbx_seq_one_letter_code
_entity_poly.pdbx_strand_id
1 'polypeptide(L)'
;MAVLTTYPMNYSFMGEGLTHQTRYSSHLCNYLKRTHVQDIPIIRGMMLIEDSEFPQMAALWGGCLSFSKCHAERRAPNDKHMNWVFWGEEYLRSMQLWTRGYDLYSPSKYGHVVFHNWSDDKGMKKRFWDNVTQVMTREEHDMEEKLAYNRLRMVLTLPFNGPVDAQEIDKFHGGKVRSVEQFLQFSGISNTNPALDEFRCEQLHWVPYAIPEIIEEFLPGWRMRPALQSNGGLLNATDDMPNSVNGSWREREKDLIQRVLDKLEALQTPNAESSQMLHEIQRDVSLLTHPHQSMWPLAFVWLGMLSVWLIFRRTRSPYAPVPTTAGA
;
A
#
# COMPACT_ATOMS: atom_id res chain seq x y z
N MET A 1 12.01 5.91 6.50
CA MET A 1 11.74 7.33 6.90
C MET A 1 10.32 7.39 7.45
N ALA A 2 10.00 8.26 8.41
CA ALA A 2 8.70 8.20 9.11
C ALA A 2 7.89 9.51 9.02
N VAL A 3 6.56 9.37 8.99
CA VAL A 3 5.58 10.45 9.12
C VAL A 3 4.62 10.08 10.25
N LEU A 4 4.55 10.90 11.29
CA LEU A 4 3.55 10.76 12.34
C LEU A 4 2.28 11.47 11.87
N THR A 5 1.16 10.76 11.77
CA THR A 5 -0.07 11.32 11.21
C THR A 5 -1.32 10.63 11.72
N THR A 6 -2.38 11.40 11.94
CA THR A 6 -3.69 10.88 12.35
C THR A 6 -4.78 11.95 12.25
N TYR A 7 -6.01 11.57 12.52
CA TYR A 7 -7.08 12.52 12.83
C TYR A 7 -7.11 12.79 14.34
N PRO A 8 -7.08 14.05 14.79
CA PRO A 8 -7.16 14.37 16.21
C PRO A 8 -8.48 13.91 16.84
N MET A 9 -8.39 13.37 18.06
CA MET A 9 -9.56 13.09 18.90
C MET A 9 -10.36 14.34 19.25
N ASN A 10 -11.63 14.13 19.60
CA ASN A 10 -12.52 15.19 20.08
C ASN A 10 -12.04 15.77 21.42
N TYR A 11 -12.38 17.04 21.71
CA TYR A 11 -12.20 17.67 23.01
C TYR A 11 -12.77 16.86 24.19
N SER A 12 -13.81 16.04 23.98
CA SER A 12 -14.34 15.13 25.01
C SER A 12 -13.33 14.07 25.48
N PHE A 13 -12.23 13.86 24.74
CA PHE A 13 -11.14 12.97 25.13
C PHE A 13 -10.06 13.69 25.93
N MET A 14 -10.13 15.00 26.17
CA MET A 14 -9.18 15.65 27.07
C MET A 14 -9.45 15.23 28.52
N GLY A 15 -8.38 15.01 29.28
CA GLY A 15 -8.47 14.72 30.71
C GLY A 15 -8.94 15.94 31.51
N GLU A 16 -9.22 15.72 32.79
CA GLU A 16 -9.60 16.79 33.73
C GLU A 16 -8.56 17.92 33.70
N GLY A 17 -9.02 19.17 33.70
CA GLY A 17 -8.13 20.33 33.63
C GLY A 17 -7.38 20.49 32.29
N LEU A 18 -7.95 19.99 31.18
CA LEU A 18 -7.32 20.00 29.84
C LEU A 18 -6.02 19.20 29.80
N THR A 19 -5.92 18.17 30.64
CA THR A 19 -4.75 17.30 30.68
C THR A 19 -4.76 16.31 29.52
N HIS A 20 -3.58 15.78 29.23
CA HIS A 20 -3.42 14.73 28.25
C HIS A 20 -4.06 13.42 28.76
N GLN A 21 -4.95 12.82 27.96
CA GLN A 21 -5.52 11.51 28.27
C GLN A 21 -4.49 10.38 28.10
N THR A 22 -4.56 9.33 28.89
CA THR A 22 -3.48 8.33 28.96
C THR A 22 -3.83 6.96 28.38
N ARG A 23 -5.05 6.76 27.89
CA ARG A 23 -5.56 5.43 27.50
C ARG A 23 -5.73 5.27 26.00
N TYR A 24 -6.22 6.28 25.30
CA TYR A 24 -6.61 6.18 23.90
C TYR A 24 -5.57 6.82 22.98
N SER A 25 -5.59 6.38 21.72
CA SER A 25 -4.88 7.03 20.63
C SER A 25 -5.72 6.87 19.37
N SER A 26 -5.54 7.79 18.43
CA SER A 26 -6.27 7.80 17.16
C SER A 26 -5.46 7.10 16.08
N HIS A 27 -6.09 6.19 15.35
CA HIS A 27 -5.50 5.41 14.27
C HIS A 27 -6.36 5.44 13.00
N LEU A 28 -5.71 5.44 11.83
CA LEU A 28 -6.38 5.44 10.53
C LEU A 28 -6.17 4.07 9.85
N CYS A 29 -7.25 3.29 9.75
CA CYS A 29 -7.18 1.93 9.20
C CYS A 29 -8.36 1.52 8.33
N ASN A 30 -9.34 2.41 8.09
CA ASN A 30 -10.54 2.06 7.34
C ASN A 30 -11.06 3.19 6.44
N TYR A 31 -11.99 2.79 5.58
CA TYR A 31 -12.53 3.62 4.52
C TYR A 31 -14.06 3.64 4.55
N LEU A 32 -14.64 4.61 3.85
CA LEU A 32 -16.02 4.52 3.40
C LEU A 32 -16.13 3.41 2.35
N LYS A 33 -17.27 2.72 2.35
CA LYS A 33 -17.51 1.62 1.41
C LYS A 33 -17.62 2.17 -0.02
N ARG A 34 -16.79 1.67 -0.93
CA ARG A 34 -16.91 1.95 -2.36
C ARG A 34 -17.99 1.08 -2.99
N THR A 35 -18.76 1.66 -3.92
CA THR A 35 -19.83 0.96 -4.64
C THR A 35 -19.35 0.55 -6.03
N HIS A 36 -18.57 1.40 -6.67
CA HIS A 36 -18.01 1.18 -8.00
C HIS A 36 -16.49 1.17 -7.97
N VAL A 37 -15.87 0.46 -8.91
CA VAL A 37 -14.40 0.39 -9.03
C VAL A 37 -13.76 1.76 -9.32
N GLN A 38 -14.53 2.68 -9.92
CA GLN A 38 -14.12 4.05 -10.24
C GLN A 38 -14.24 4.99 -9.03
N ASP A 39 -14.89 4.55 -7.94
CA ASP A 39 -15.00 5.36 -6.73
C ASP A 39 -13.61 5.53 -6.12
N ILE A 40 -13.33 6.73 -5.63
CA ILE A 40 -12.08 7.03 -4.95
C ILE A 40 -12.15 6.51 -3.51
N PRO A 41 -11.08 5.91 -2.98
CA PRO A 41 -11.00 5.57 -1.56
C PRO A 41 -11.08 6.83 -0.70
N ILE A 42 -12.06 6.86 0.20
CA ILE A 42 -12.25 7.94 1.16
C ILE A 42 -12.01 7.38 2.56
N ILE A 43 -11.07 7.98 3.29
CA ILE A 43 -10.78 7.60 4.67
C ILE A 43 -12.04 7.88 5.52
N ARG A 44 -12.49 6.89 6.29
CA ARG A 44 -13.73 7.04 7.09
C ARG A 44 -13.54 7.99 8.27
N GLY A 45 -12.35 8.02 8.82
CA GLY A 45 -11.98 8.83 9.98
C GLY A 45 -11.15 8.03 10.99
N MET A 46 -10.96 8.61 12.18
CA MET A 46 -10.23 7.93 13.24
C MET A 46 -10.95 6.72 13.80
N MET A 47 -10.16 5.71 14.13
CA MET A 47 -10.48 4.62 15.04
C MET A 47 -9.69 4.80 16.32
N LEU A 48 -10.23 4.33 17.45
CA LEU A 48 -9.53 4.36 18.74
C LEU A 48 -8.71 3.09 18.92
N ILE A 49 -7.46 3.25 19.33
CA ILE A 49 -6.63 2.18 19.87
C ILE A 49 -6.39 2.46 21.35
N GLU A 50 -6.62 1.45 22.17
CA GLU A 50 -6.38 1.50 23.61
C GLU A 50 -4.95 1.09 23.95
N ASP A 51 -4.38 1.77 24.94
CA ASP A 51 -3.11 1.48 25.59
C ASP A 51 -1.93 1.24 24.65
N SER A 52 -1.97 1.87 23.46
CA SER A 52 -0.87 1.82 22.50
C SER A 52 0.36 2.53 23.07
N GLU A 53 1.36 1.77 23.49
CA GLU A 53 2.63 2.27 24.04
C GLU A 53 3.53 2.89 22.96
N PHE A 54 3.41 2.41 21.71
CA PHE A 54 4.27 2.80 20.59
C PHE A 54 3.47 3.37 19.41
N PRO A 55 4.08 4.23 18.57
CA PRO A 55 3.45 4.64 17.33
C PRO A 55 3.09 3.42 16.46
N GLN A 56 1.86 3.39 15.96
CA GLN A 56 1.33 2.25 15.20
C GLN A 56 1.42 2.52 13.72
N MET A 57 2.02 1.60 12.97
CA MET A 57 2.09 1.71 11.51
C MET A 57 0.68 1.74 10.93
N ALA A 58 0.42 2.73 10.08
CA ALA A 58 -0.83 2.91 9.36
C ALA A 58 -0.57 2.89 7.85
N ALA A 59 -1.56 2.48 7.06
CA ALA A 59 -1.53 2.67 5.62
C ALA A 59 -1.94 4.10 5.19
N LEU A 60 -2.45 4.88 6.14
CA LEU A 60 -3.22 6.09 5.88
C LEU A 60 -2.66 7.33 6.55
N TRP A 61 -2.70 8.41 5.79
CA TRP A 61 -2.34 9.76 6.20
C TRP A 61 -3.61 10.54 6.52
N GLY A 62 -3.59 11.30 7.61
CA GLY A 62 -4.66 12.19 8.00
C GLY A 62 -4.24 13.65 7.95
N GLY A 63 -5.12 14.51 7.40
CA GLY A 63 -4.82 15.91 7.15
C GLY A 63 -4.86 16.82 8.38
N CYS A 64 -5.42 16.36 9.51
CA CYS A 64 -5.54 17.20 10.70
C CYS A 64 -4.40 17.05 11.72
N LEU A 65 -3.51 16.06 11.57
CA LEU A 65 -2.19 16.03 12.21
C LEU A 65 -1.20 15.34 11.28
N SER A 66 -0.12 16.03 10.93
CA SER A 66 1.02 15.43 10.24
C SER A 66 2.33 16.07 10.69
N PHE A 67 3.29 15.25 11.11
CA PHE A 67 4.61 15.66 11.53
C PHE A 67 5.67 14.76 10.90
N SER A 68 6.61 15.38 10.20
CA SER A 68 7.75 14.71 9.56
C SER A 68 8.88 15.70 9.32
N LYS A 69 10.06 15.19 8.94
CA LYS A 69 11.15 16.06 8.49
C LYS A 69 10.76 16.73 7.17
N CYS A 70 11.20 17.98 6.98
CA CYS A 70 10.84 18.82 5.83
C CYS A 70 11.10 18.21 4.44
N HIS A 71 11.99 17.21 4.35
CA HIS A 71 12.23 16.51 3.10
C HIS A 71 11.03 15.69 2.60
N ALA A 72 10.07 15.33 3.48
CA ALA A 72 8.81 14.72 3.07
C ALA A 72 8.03 15.64 2.13
N GLU A 73 7.77 16.87 2.55
CA GLU A 73 7.05 17.87 1.77
C GLU A 73 7.76 18.26 0.48
N ARG A 74 9.11 18.30 0.50
CA ARG A 74 9.90 18.61 -0.71
C ARG A 74 9.88 17.47 -1.73
N ARG A 75 9.86 16.22 -1.28
CA ARG A 75 9.89 15.04 -2.15
C ARG A 75 8.50 14.64 -2.64
N ALA A 76 7.49 14.84 -1.81
CA ALA A 76 6.08 14.65 -2.13
C ALA A 76 5.37 16.02 -2.08
N PRO A 77 5.51 16.88 -3.09
CA PRO A 77 4.76 18.13 -3.13
C PRO A 77 3.28 17.86 -3.43
N ASN A 78 2.39 18.73 -2.91
CA ASN A 78 0.97 18.71 -3.30
C ASN A 78 0.83 19.01 -4.78
N ASP A 79 -0.05 18.26 -5.44
CA ASP A 79 -0.30 18.42 -6.88
C ASP A 79 -1.22 19.62 -7.14
N LYS A 80 -0.67 20.65 -7.79
CA LYS A 80 -1.42 21.87 -8.14
C LYS A 80 -2.50 21.64 -9.19
N HIS A 81 -2.51 20.48 -9.85
CA HIS A 81 -3.49 20.11 -10.88
C HIS A 81 -4.69 19.33 -10.30
N MET A 82 -4.76 19.16 -8.98
CA MET A 82 -5.88 18.47 -8.27
C MET A 82 -6.92 19.47 -7.76
N ASN A 83 -7.37 20.40 -8.60
CA ASN A 83 -8.38 21.39 -8.23
C ASN A 83 -9.68 20.69 -7.80
N TRP A 84 -10.33 21.24 -6.77
CA TRP A 84 -11.65 20.79 -6.28
C TRP A 84 -11.69 19.36 -5.70
N VAL A 85 -10.56 18.68 -5.56
CA VAL A 85 -10.48 17.38 -4.86
C VAL A 85 -10.54 17.60 -3.36
N PHE A 86 -11.73 17.41 -2.79
CA PHE A 86 -11.96 17.41 -1.34
C PHE A 86 -12.02 16.00 -0.74
N TRP A 87 -12.43 15.00 -1.53
CA TRP A 87 -12.52 13.62 -1.05
C TRP A 87 -11.49 12.75 -1.76
N GLY A 88 -10.53 12.21 -1.01
CA GLY A 88 -9.51 11.28 -1.50
C GLY A 88 -8.13 11.89 -1.69
N GLU A 89 -7.98 13.19 -1.50
CA GLU A 89 -6.73 13.92 -1.33
C GLU A 89 -5.84 13.30 -0.23
N GLU A 90 -6.43 12.81 0.86
CA GLU A 90 -5.67 12.17 1.94
C GLU A 90 -5.16 10.77 1.56
N TYR A 91 -5.96 10.01 0.82
CA TYR A 91 -5.54 8.73 0.29
C TYR A 91 -4.45 8.90 -0.78
N LEU A 92 -4.60 9.92 -1.64
CA LEU A 92 -3.57 10.34 -2.57
C LEU A 92 -2.28 10.71 -1.84
N ARG A 93 -2.38 11.49 -0.75
CA ARG A 93 -1.21 11.88 0.07
C ARG A 93 -0.52 10.68 0.69
N SER A 94 -1.31 9.70 1.15
CA SER A 94 -0.81 8.43 1.68
C SER A 94 0.04 7.71 0.64
N MET A 95 -0.48 7.56 -0.59
CA MET A 95 0.23 6.96 -1.72
C MET A 95 1.51 7.73 -2.05
N GLN A 96 1.43 9.05 -2.17
CA GLN A 96 2.57 9.89 -2.58
C GLN A 96 3.76 9.75 -1.63
N LEU A 97 3.49 9.74 -0.31
CA LEU A 97 4.50 9.55 0.72
C LEU A 97 5.03 8.11 0.68
N TRP A 98 4.15 7.12 0.63
CA TRP A 98 4.54 5.72 0.74
C TRP A 98 5.41 5.23 -0.43
N THR A 99 5.04 5.60 -1.66
CA THR A 99 5.81 5.31 -2.89
C THR A 99 7.17 6.02 -2.94
N ARG A 100 7.40 6.99 -2.05
CA ARG A 100 8.68 7.71 -1.90
C ARG A 100 9.50 7.26 -0.68
N GLY A 101 9.10 6.17 -0.03
CA GLY A 101 9.84 5.51 1.05
C GLY A 101 9.51 6.01 2.46
N TYR A 102 8.43 6.76 2.62
CA TYR A 102 7.93 7.16 3.93
C TYR A 102 6.95 6.13 4.46
N ASP A 103 7.05 5.83 5.75
CA ASP A 103 6.11 4.97 6.45
C ASP A 103 5.26 5.85 7.38
N LEU A 104 3.95 5.60 7.41
CA LEU A 104 2.99 6.40 8.15
C LEU A 104 2.74 5.74 9.51
N TYR A 105 2.68 6.55 10.56
CA TYR A 105 2.45 6.06 11.91
C TYR A 105 1.41 6.92 12.61
N SER A 106 0.44 6.28 13.20
CA SER A 106 -0.42 6.90 14.19
C SER A 106 0.31 7.07 15.52
N PRO A 107 0.06 8.14 16.29
CA PRO A 107 0.69 8.33 17.59
C PRO A 107 0.36 7.22 18.58
N SER A 108 1.27 7.00 19.53
CA SER A 108 0.96 6.23 20.74
C SER A 108 0.01 7.02 21.63
N LYS A 109 -0.45 6.41 22.73
CA LYS A 109 -1.22 7.12 23.76
C LYS A 109 -0.47 8.34 24.30
N TYR A 110 0.86 8.37 24.27
CA TYR A 110 1.69 9.51 24.69
C TYR A 110 1.87 10.59 23.63
N GLY A 111 1.73 10.23 22.36
CA GLY A 111 2.00 11.12 21.23
C GLY A 111 0.77 11.89 20.74
N HIS A 112 -0.41 11.63 21.31
CA HIS A 112 -1.65 12.23 20.87
C HIS A 112 -1.94 13.55 21.63
N VAL A 113 -1.30 14.62 21.18
CA VAL A 113 -1.32 15.93 21.87
C VAL A 113 -2.21 16.99 21.22
N VAL A 114 -2.78 16.71 20.06
CA VAL A 114 -3.69 17.62 19.34
C VAL A 114 -5.10 17.08 19.44
N PHE A 115 -6.07 17.97 19.68
CA PHE A 115 -7.49 17.64 19.70
C PHE A 115 -8.26 18.59 18.79
N HIS A 116 -9.40 18.14 18.30
CA HIS A 116 -10.22 18.92 17.38
C HIS A 116 -11.65 19.08 17.91
N ASN A 117 -12.23 20.27 17.70
CA ASN A 117 -13.64 20.50 17.99
C ASN A 117 -14.52 20.02 16.83
N TRP A 118 -15.04 18.80 16.95
CA TRP A 118 -15.95 18.21 15.96
C TRP A 118 -17.41 18.68 16.11
N SER A 119 -17.72 19.65 16.97
CA SER A 119 -19.09 20.15 17.07
C SER A 119 -19.54 20.80 15.76
N ASP A 120 -20.77 20.48 15.34
CA ASP A 120 -21.48 21.24 14.31
C ASP A 120 -21.84 22.62 14.88
N ASP A 121 -21.54 23.68 14.12
CA ASP A 121 -21.90 25.04 14.47
C ASP A 121 -23.23 25.48 13.85
N LYS A 122 -24.07 24.49 13.51
CA LYS A 122 -25.41 24.65 12.92
C LYS A 122 -25.39 25.39 11.59
N GLY A 123 -24.33 25.16 10.79
CA GLY A 123 -24.19 25.69 9.44
C GLY A 123 -23.59 27.10 9.36
N MET A 124 -22.95 27.59 10.43
CA MET A 124 -22.23 28.87 10.40
C MET A 124 -20.83 28.73 9.78
N LYS A 125 -20.25 27.52 9.77
CA LYS A 125 -18.94 27.19 9.21
C LYS A 125 -19.02 27.27 7.69
N LYS A 126 -18.07 28.02 7.11
CA LYS A 126 -17.84 28.00 5.67
C LYS A 126 -17.38 26.62 5.23
N ARG A 127 -17.95 26.14 4.14
CA ARG A 127 -17.64 24.84 3.54
C ARG A 127 -16.80 25.03 2.28
N PHE A 128 -16.10 23.96 1.89
CA PHE A 128 -15.25 23.94 0.71
C PHE A 128 -15.98 24.37 -0.58
N TRP A 129 -17.25 23.97 -0.70
CA TRP A 129 -18.12 24.25 -1.84
C TRP A 129 -18.91 25.57 -1.70
N ASP A 130 -18.73 26.31 -0.61
CA ASP A 130 -19.32 27.63 -0.50
C ASP A 130 -18.65 28.56 -1.52
N ASN A 131 -19.45 29.34 -2.25
CA ASN A 131 -18.98 30.39 -3.16
C ASN A 131 -18.22 29.93 -4.41
N VAL A 132 -18.25 28.65 -4.79
CA VAL A 132 -17.66 28.17 -6.06
C VAL A 132 -18.11 29.02 -7.26
N THR A 133 -19.40 29.33 -7.34
CA THR A 133 -19.97 30.13 -8.43
C THR A 133 -19.65 31.62 -8.36
N GLN A 134 -18.95 32.09 -7.32
CA GLN A 134 -18.47 33.47 -7.24
C GLN A 134 -17.14 33.67 -7.96
N VAL A 135 -16.38 32.60 -8.19
CA VAL A 135 -15.03 32.67 -8.81
C VAL A 135 -14.99 32.09 -10.22
N MET A 136 -15.95 31.23 -10.58
CA MET A 136 -16.08 30.62 -11.91
C MET A 136 -17.52 30.20 -12.18
N THR A 137 -17.85 29.87 -13.42
CA THR A 137 -19.14 29.28 -13.76
C THR A 137 -19.27 27.86 -13.22
N ARG A 138 -20.49 27.34 -13.12
CA ARG A 138 -20.72 25.97 -12.64
C ARG A 138 -20.12 24.95 -13.59
N GLU A 139 -20.23 25.22 -14.89
CA GLU A 139 -19.74 24.36 -15.96
C GLU A 139 -18.21 24.26 -15.95
N GLU A 140 -17.51 25.39 -15.72
CA GLU A 140 -16.05 25.40 -15.55
C GLU A 140 -15.63 24.58 -14.33
N HIS A 141 -16.26 24.81 -13.18
CA HIS A 141 -15.99 24.04 -11.95
C HIS A 141 -16.17 22.53 -12.17
N ASP A 142 -17.33 22.12 -12.70
CA ASP A 142 -17.65 20.70 -12.86
C ASP A 142 -16.70 20.02 -13.87
N MET A 143 -16.19 20.77 -14.85
CA MET A 143 -15.15 20.27 -15.76
C MET A 143 -13.80 20.11 -15.05
N GLU A 144 -13.34 21.12 -14.30
CA GLU A 144 -12.07 21.05 -13.55
C GLU A 144 -12.10 19.92 -12.52
N GLU A 145 -13.16 19.82 -11.73
CA GLU A 145 -13.35 18.77 -10.73
C GLU A 145 -13.32 17.38 -11.39
N LYS A 146 -14.02 17.20 -12.51
CA LYS A 146 -14.02 15.94 -13.26
C LYS A 146 -12.62 15.55 -13.74
N LEU A 147 -11.87 16.50 -14.30
CA LEU A 147 -10.49 16.28 -14.75
C LEU A 147 -9.58 15.90 -13.58
N ALA A 148 -9.69 16.58 -12.45
CA ALA A 148 -8.90 16.32 -11.25
C ALA A 148 -9.20 14.94 -10.66
N TYR A 149 -10.47 14.53 -10.55
CA TYR A 149 -10.80 13.18 -10.10
C TYR A 149 -10.36 12.10 -11.09
N ASN A 150 -10.43 12.34 -12.41
CA ASN A 150 -9.89 11.39 -13.39
C ASN A 150 -8.36 11.29 -13.30
N ARG A 151 -7.67 12.40 -13.00
CA ARG A 151 -6.23 12.41 -12.73
C ARG A 151 -5.92 11.60 -11.47
N LEU A 152 -6.71 11.75 -10.41
CA LEU A 152 -6.55 10.96 -9.18
C LEU A 152 -6.77 9.46 -9.43
N ARG A 153 -7.77 9.08 -10.24
CA ARG A 153 -7.97 7.69 -10.68
C ARG A 153 -6.78 7.16 -11.46
N MET A 154 -6.28 7.93 -12.43
CA MET A 154 -5.11 7.56 -13.23
C MET A 154 -3.89 7.30 -12.35
N VAL A 155 -3.61 8.18 -11.39
CA VAL A 155 -2.48 8.03 -10.45
C VAL A 155 -2.62 6.81 -9.55
N LEU A 156 -3.85 6.50 -9.11
CA LEU A 156 -4.13 5.33 -8.29
C LEU A 156 -4.34 4.05 -9.12
N THR A 157 -4.12 4.08 -10.44
CA THR A 157 -4.38 2.96 -11.35
C THR A 157 -5.82 2.42 -11.27
N LEU A 158 -6.78 3.29 -10.93
CA LEU A 158 -8.20 2.97 -10.91
C LEU A 158 -8.83 3.21 -12.29
N PRO A 159 -9.86 2.44 -12.67
CA PRO A 159 -10.59 2.67 -13.91
C PRO A 159 -11.25 4.06 -13.92
N PHE A 160 -11.27 4.71 -15.07
CA PHE A 160 -11.96 5.98 -15.29
C PHE A 160 -12.43 6.11 -16.75
N ASN A 161 -13.34 7.04 -17.00
CA ASN A 161 -13.83 7.35 -18.34
C ASN A 161 -13.71 8.85 -18.63
N GLY A 162 -13.47 9.18 -19.90
CA GLY A 162 -13.38 10.55 -20.37
C GLY A 162 -11.97 11.15 -20.26
N PRO A 163 -11.83 12.48 -20.42
CA PRO A 163 -10.54 13.14 -20.47
C PRO A 163 -9.84 13.13 -19.11
N VAL A 164 -8.52 13.18 -19.13
CA VAL A 164 -7.65 13.32 -17.96
C VAL A 164 -6.53 14.30 -18.28
N ASP A 165 -6.17 15.14 -17.32
CA ASP A 165 -4.96 15.93 -17.41
C ASP A 165 -3.78 15.16 -16.82
N ALA A 166 -2.77 14.87 -17.65
CA ALA A 166 -1.53 14.19 -17.26
C ALA A 166 -0.31 15.14 -17.16
N GLN A 167 -0.52 16.46 -17.18
CA GLN A 167 0.58 17.42 -17.03
C GLN A 167 1.37 17.22 -15.74
N GLU A 168 2.70 17.26 -15.84
CA GLU A 168 3.64 17.12 -14.71
C GLU A 168 3.37 15.88 -13.82
N ILE A 169 2.76 14.81 -14.35
CA ILE A 169 2.36 13.66 -13.52
C ILE A 169 3.55 13.02 -12.79
N ASP A 170 4.69 12.89 -13.46
CA ASP A 170 5.91 12.31 -12.89
C ASP A 170 6.49 13.17 -11.76
N LYS A 171 6.32 14.50 -11.83
CA LYS A 171 6.79 15.43 -10.80
C LYS A 171 6.03 15.22 -9.50
N PHE A 172 4.71 15.11 -9.57
CA PHE A 172 3.84 15.02 -8.39
C PHE A 172 3.61 13.58 -7.92
N HIS A 173 3.66 12.60 -8.82
CA HIS A 173 3.28 11.20 -8.52
C HIS A 173 4.31 10.16 -8.95
N GLY A 174 5.49 10.56 -9.45
CA GLY A 174 6.57 9.65 -9.87
C GLY A 174 7.40 9.03 -8.73
N GLY A 175 6.75 8.62 -7.63
CA GLY A 175 7.42 7.87 -6.56
C GLY A 175 7.88 6.50 -7.05
N LYS A 176 9.14 6.12 -6.79
CA LYS A 176 9.76 4.88 -7.32
C LYS A 176 10.33 3.94 -6.25
N VAL A 177 10.30 4.34 -4.98
CA VAL A 177 10.88 3.52 -3.89
C VAL A 177 10.05 2.26 -3.67
N ARG A 178 8.74 2.39 -3.82
CA ARG A 178 7.75 1.31 -3.87
C ARG A 178 6.69 1.69 -4.90
N SER A 179 6.06 0.72 -5.55
CA SER A 179 5.08 0.97 -6.61
C SER A 179 3.68 1.34 -6.07
N VAL A 180 2.84 1.89 -6.94
CA VAL A 180 1.43 2.19 -6.61
C VAL A 180 0.67 0.91 -6.33
N GLU A 181 0.91 -0.15 -7.08
CA GLU A 181 0.27 -1.46 -6.88
C GLU A 181 0.62 -2.05 -5.52
N GLN A 182 1.89 -1.93 -5.09
CA GLN A 182 2.30 -2.32 -3.74
C GLN A 182 1.60 -1.46 -2.68
N PHE A 183 1.38 -0.18 -2.93
CA PHE A 183 0.63 0.69 -2.02
C PHE A 183 -0.84 0.24 -1.91
N LEU A 184 -1.52 0.00 -3.04
CA LEU A 184 -2.91 -0.47 -3.06
C LEU A 184 -3.07 -1.78 -2.29
N GLN A 185 -2.13 -2.71 -2.46
CA GLN A 185 -2.13 -3.97 -1.70
C GLN A 185 -1.90 -3.72 -0.20
N PHE A 186 -0.93 -2.87 0.15
CA PHE A 186 -0.62 -2.52 1.54
C PHE A 186 -1.79 -1.81 2.24
N SER A 187 -2.52 -0.96 1.50
CA SER A 187 -3.65 -0.20 2.00
C SER A 187 -4.98 -0.94 1.91
N GLY A 188 -5.01 -2.13 1.29
CA GLY A 188 -6.21 -2.96 1.18
C GLY A 188 -7.22 -2.48 0.15
N ILE A 189 -6.80 -1.79 -0.90
CA ILE A 189 -7.69 -1.32 -1.97
C ILE A 189 -7.51 -2.15 -3.24
N SER A 190 -8.62 -2.66 -3.77
CA SER A 190 -8.66 -3.33 -5.06
C SER A 190 -8.88 -2.34 -6.20
N ASN A 191 -8.06 -2.41 -7.23
CA ASN A 191 -8.22 -1.61 -8.44
C ASN A 191 -9.23 -2.20 -9.44
N THR A 192 -9.77 -3.39 -9.19
CA THR A 192 -10.66 -4.11 -10.11
C THR A 192 -12.03 -4.40 -9.53
N ASN A 193 -12.12 -4.60 -8.22
CA ASN A 193 -13.37 -4.99 -7.55
C ASN A 193 -13.45 -4.42 -6.13
N PRO A 194 -14.29 -3.39 -5.88
CA PRO A 194 -14.41 -2.77 -4.56
C PRO A 194 -14.95 -3.73 -3.49
N ALA A 195 -15.55 -4.86 -3.85
CA ALA A 195 -15.95 -5.88 -2.88
C ALA A 195 -14.76 -6.62 -2.24
N LEU A 196 -13.56 -6.47 -2.82
CA LEU A 196 -12.30 -7.00 -2.30
C LEU A 196 -11.52 -5.96 -1.48
N ASP A 197 -12.07 -4.77 -1.26
CA ASP A 197 -11.43 -3.78 -0.38
C ASP A 197 -11.44 -4.31 1.07
N GLU A 198 -10.31 -4.18 1.74
CA GLU A 198 -10.08 -4.64 3.11
C GLU A 198 -9.66 -3.47 4.01
N PHE A 199 -10.19 -3.44 5.22
CA PHE A 199 -9.67 -2.55 6.25
C PHE A 199 -8.34 -3.09 6.78
N ARG A 200 -7.38 -2.20 7.02
CA ARG A 200 -6.03 -2.54 7.45
C ARG A 200 -5.81 -2.22 8.93
N CYS A 201 -6.74 -2.70 9.77
CA CYS A 201 -6.77 -2.42 11.21
C CYS A 201 -5.97 -3.43 12.03
N GLU A 202 -5.47 -4.49 11.41
CA GLU A 202 -4.48 -5.37 12.00
C GLU A 202 -3.13 -4.67 12.18
N GLN A 203 -2.23 -5.28 12.96
CA GLN A 203 -0.87 -4.77 13.11
C GLN A 203 -0.14 -4.81 11.77
N LEU A 204 0.10 -3.64 11.18
CA LEU A 204 0.93 -3.51 10.00
C LEU A 204 2.41 -3.59 10.35
N HIS A 205 3.17 -4.15 9.43
CA HIS A 205 4.62 -4.30 9.53
C HIS A 205 5.31 -3.58 8.38
N TRP A 206 6.55 -3.18 8.64
CA TRP A 206 7.36 -2.47 7.66
C TRP A 206 7.55 -3.30 6.39
N VAL A 207 7.31 -2.64 5.25
CA VAL A 207 7.48 -3.23 3.92
C VAL A 207 8.84 -2.77 3.36
N PRO A 208 9.74 -3.70 2.97
CA PRO A 208 11.00 -3.34 2.34
C PRO A 208 10.84 -2.42 1.12
N TYR A 209 11.86 -1.58 0.89
CA TYR A 209 11.92 -0.79 -0.34
C TYR A 209 12.14 -1.71 -1.54
N ALA A 210 11.39 -1.47 -2.62
CA ALA A 210 11.59 -2.18 -3.89
C ALA A 210 12.87 -1.71 -4.59
N ILE A 211 13.18 -0.42 -4.45
CA ILE A 211 14.40 0.21 -4.96
C ILE A 211 15.09 0.95 -3.80
N PRO A 212 15.83 0.23 -2.93
CA PRO A 212 16.47 0.83 -1.76
C PRO A 212 17.52 1.89 -2.12
N GLU A 213 18.17 1.78 -3.27
CA GLU A 213 19.25 2.65 -3.74
C GLU A 213 18.82 4.13 -3.73
N ILE A 214 17.57 4.41 -4.07
CA ILE A 214 16.99 5.77 -4.03
C ILE A 214 17.04 6.37 -2.62
N ILE A 215 16.84 5.55 -1.59
CA ILE A 215 16.90 6.00 -0.20
C ILE A 215 18.33 5.99 0.34
N GLU A 216 19.14 5.03 -0.08
CA GLU A 216 20.54 4.92 0.33
C GLU A 216 21.43 6.03 -0.22
N GLU A 217 21.12 6.54 -1.42
CA GLU A 217 21.72 7.76 -1.98
C GLU A 217 21.23 9.00 -1.22
N PHE A 218 19.94 9.03 -0.89
CA PHE A 218 19.32 10.16 -0.20
C PHE A 218 19.73 10.28 1.27
N LEU A 219 20.02 9.17 1.95
CA LEU A 219 20.41 9.10 3.36
C LEU A 219 21.82 8.51 3.50
N PRO A 220 22.87 9.35 3.41
CA PRO A 220 24.24 8.88 3.56
C PRO A 220 24.45 8.13 4.88
N GLY A 221 25.11 6.97 4.80
CA GLY A 221 25.38 6.11 5.96
C GLY A 221 24.23 5.18 6.35
N TRP A 222 23.06 5.31 5.74
CA TRP A 222 21.98 4.33 5.89
C TRP A 222 21.99 3.33 4.73
N ARG A 223 21.75 2.06 5.05
CA ARG A 223 21.57 0.95 4.09
C ARG A 223 20.38 0.11 4.53
N MET A 224 19.54 -0.31 3.59
CA MET A 224 18.39 -1.16 3.90
C MET A 224 18.84 -2.55 4.32
N ARG A 225 19.85 -3.10 3.63
CA ARG A 225 20.47 -4.37 3.97
C ARG A 225 21.90 -4.09 4.40
N PRO A 226 22.33 -4.49 5.62
CA PRO A 226 23.73 -4.40 5.98
C PRO A 226 24.55 -5.23 5.00
N ALA A 227 25.71 -4.72 4.58
CA ALA A 227 26.67 -5.52 3.84
C ALA A 227 27.00 -6.77 4.69
N LEU A 228 26.85 -7.97 4.14
CA LEU A 228 27.29 -9.18 4.79
C LEU A 228 28.79 -9.01 5.11
N GLN A 229 29.13 -8.94 6.39
CA GLN A 229 30.52 -9.09 6.82
C GLN A 229 30.88 -10.57 6.64
N SER A 230 31.49 -10.92 5.51
CA SER A 230 32.26 -12.16 5.43
C SER A 230 33.54 -11.96 6.23
N ASN A 231 33.76 -12.79 7.25
CA ASN A 231 35.09 -12.99 7.79
C ASN A 231 35.97 -13.58 6.67
N GLY A 232 36.68 -12.70 5.95
CA GLY A 232 37.65 -13.05 4.92
C GLY A 232 37.13 -12.98 3.49
N GLY A 233 37.20 -11.80 2.88
CA GLY A 233 37.18 -11.62 1.42
C GLY A 233 35.86 -11.12 0.84
N LEU A 234 35.96 -10.04 0.05
CA LEU A 234 34.90 -9.53 -0.82
C LEU A 234 34.51 -10.61 -1.85
N LEU A 235 33.33 -11.20 -1.69
CA LEU A 235 32.63 -11.86 -2.78
C LEU A 235 31.68 -10.84 -3.39
N ASN A 236 31.91 -10.46 -4.65
CA ASN A 236 30.91 -9.76 -5.44
C ASN A 236 29.68 -10.68 -5.53
N ALA A 237 28.53 -10.20 -5.06
CA ALA A 237 27.26 -10.93 -5.07
C ALA A 237 26.66 -11.02 -6.50
N THR A 238 27.47 -11.38 -7.49
CA THR A 238 27.05 -11.60 -8.88
C THR A 238 27.26 -13.03 -9.38
N ASP A 239 27.91 -13.94 -8.64
CA ASP A 239 28.33 -15.24 -9.22
C ASP A 239 27.90 -16.54 -8.50
N ASP A 240 27.06 -16.52 -7.47
CA ASP A 240 26.58 -17.80 -6.88
C ASP A 240 25.07 -17.82 -6.63
N MET A 241 24.32 -18.16 -7.69
CA MET A 241 23.01 -18.81 -7.56
C MET A 241 23.21 -20.31 -7.77
N PRO A 242 22.73 -21.19 -6.86
CA PRO A 242 22.91 -22.63 -7.01
C PRO A 242 22.27 -23.12 -8.31
N ASN A 243 23.09 -23.70 -9.18
CA ASN A 243 22.70 -24.41 -10.40
C ASN A 243 21.91 -25.70 -10.07
N SER A 244 20.68 -25.57 -9.55
CA SER A 244 19.82 -26.74 -9.35
C SER A 244 18.32 -26.42 -9.45
N VAL A 245 17.85 -25.96 -10.61
CA VAL A 245 16.44 -26.11 -11.01
C VAL A 245 16.34 -26.38 -12.52
N ASN A 246 15.66 -27.49 -12.85
CA ASN A 246 15.46 -28.13 -14.15
C ASN A 246 15.22 -27.18 -15.35
N GLY A 247 15.95 -27.41 -16.44
CA GLY A 247 16.00 -26.61 -17.68
C GLY A 247 14.76 -26.60 -18.58
N SER A 248 13.59 -27.02 -18.11
CA SER A 248 12.31 -26.93 -18.86
C SER A 248 11.61 -25.57 -18.67
N TRP A 249 11.87 -24.90 -17.54
CA TRP A 249 11.16 -23.68 -17.14
C TRP A 249 11.74 -22.39 -17.76
N ARG A 250 13.01 -22.43 -18.22
CA ARG A 250 13.72 -21.25 -18.75
C ARG A 250 13.29 -20.82 -20.15
N GLU A 251 12.87 -21.73 -21.03
CA GLU A 251 12.61 -21.36 -22.43
C GLU A 251 11.28 -20.61 -22.61
N ARG A 252 10.25 -20.95 -21.84
CA ARG A 252 8.96 -20.22 -21.88
C ARG A 252 9.04 -18.81 -21.29
N GLU A 253 9.80 -18.64 -20.21
CA GLU A 253 10.04 -17.33 -19.61
C GLU A 253 10.90 -16.45 -20.52
N LYS A 254 11.95 -17.01 -21.15
CA LYS A 254 12.75 -16.30 -22.15
C LYS A 254 11.92 -15.87 -23.36
N ASP A 255 11.08 -16.77 -23.91
CA ASP A 255 10.23 -16.48 -25.06
C ASP A 255 9.16 -15.42 -24.74
N LEU A 256 8.68 -15.37 -23.50
CA LEU A 256 7.76 -14.32 -23.05
C LEU A 256 8.48 -12.98 -22.83
N ILE A 257 9.65 -12.98 -22.19
CA ILE A 257 10.48 -11.79 -21.99
C ILE A 257 10.89 -11.18 -23.34
N GLN A 258 11.25 -12.01 -24.31
CA GLN A 258 11.59 -11.55 -25.65
C GLN A 258 10.38 -10.89 -26.33
N ARG A 259 9.19 -11.50 -26.25
CA ARG A 259 7.96 -10.88 -26.75
C ARG A 259 7.62 -9.55 -26.07
N VAL A 260 7.88 -9.43 -24.78
CA VAL A 260 7.67 -8.17 -24.04
C VAL A 260 8.66 -7.10 -24.49
N LEU A 261 9.92 -7.46 -24.70
CA LEU A 261 10.96 -6.56 -25.22
C LEU A 261 10.64 -6.09 -26.64
N ASP A 262 10.24 -6.99 -27.53
CA ASP A 262 9.87 -6.67 -28.91
C ASP A 262 8.65 -5.73 -28.95
N LYS A 263 7.66 -5.96 -28.07
CA LYS A 263 6.50 -5.06 -27.91
C LYS A 263 6.90 -3.69 -27.35
N LEU A 264 7.86 -3.63 -26.43
CA LEU A 264 8.39 -2.37 -25.88
C LEU A 264 9.17 -1.56 -26.91
N GLU A 265 9.92 -2.23 -27.79
CA GLU A 265 10.65 -1.60 -28.88
C GLU A 265 9.70 -1.02 -29.94
N ALA A 266 8.57 -1.67 -30.19
CA ALA A 266 7.50 -1.16 -31.05
C ALA A 266 6.76 0.08 -30.52
N LEU A 267 6.92 0.45 -29.23
CA LEU A 267 6.29 1.64 -28.62
C LEU A 267 7.04 2.96 -28.88
N GLN A 268 8.13 2.97 -29.65
CA GLN A 268 8.88 4.19 -29.97
C GLN A 268 8.12 5.23 -30.83
N THR A 269 6.91 4.93 -31.32
CA THR A 269 6.04 5.91 -32.00
C THR A 269 4.73 6.10 -31.23
N PRO A 270 4.45 7.30 -30.68
CA PRO A 270 3.33 7.52 -29.77
C PRO A 270 1.99 7.67 -30.51
N ASN A 271 1.03 6.79 -30.23
CA ASN A 271 -0.38 6.92 -30.63
C ASN A 271 -1.29 6.33 -29.51
N ALA A 272 -2.58 6.67 -29.48
CA ALA A 272 -3.56 6.17 -28.50
C ALA A 272 -3.63 4.63 -28.32
N GLU A 273 -3.23 3.84 -29.32
CA GLU A 273 -3.07 2.37 -29.24
C GLU A 273 -1.93 1.95 -28.29
N SER A 274 -0.92 2.80 -28.11
CA SER A 274 0.24 2.55 -27.22
C SER A 274 -0.18 2.36 -25.76
N SER A 275 -1.24 3.03 -25.30
CA SER A 275 -1.76 2.92 -23.93
C SER A 275 -2.49 1.60 -23.67
N GLN A 276 -3.23 1.10 -24.66
CA GLN A 276 -3.93 -0.18 -24.56
C GLN A 276 -2.93 -1.35 -24.59
N MET A 277 -1.89 -1.22 -25.40
CA MET A 277 -0.78 -2.17 -25.48
C MET A 277 0.07 -2.19 -24.19
N LEU A 278 0.28 -1.04 -23.54
CA LEU A 278 0.90 -0.95 -22.21
C LEU A 278 0.10 -1.68 -21.13
N HIS A 279 -1.23 -1.59 -21.16
CA HIS A 279 -2.09 -2.34 -20.24
C HIS A 279 -2.02 -3.85 -20.45
N GLU A 280 -1.92 -4.32 -21.70
CA GLU A 280 -1.70 -5.73 -21.97
C GLU A 280 -0.34 -6.23 -21.49
N ILE A 281 0.72 -5.44 -21.68
CA ILE A 281 2.06 -5.75 -21.16
C ILE A 281 2.04 -5.82 -19.63
N GLN A 282 1.38 -4.86 -18.95
CA GLN A 282 1.23 -4.89 -17.50
C GLN A 282 0.47 -6.13 -17.00
N ARG A 283 -0.58 -6.57 -17.72
CA ARG A 283 -1.31 -7.80 -17.41
C ARG A 283 -0.45 -9.04 -17.63
N ASP A 284 0.30 -9.11 -18.72
CA ASP A 284 1.15 -10.26 -19.02
C ASP A 284 2.31 -10.37 -18.01
N VAL A 285 2.81 -9.22 -17.51
CA VAL A 285 3.77 -9.14 -16.41
C VAL A 285 3.16 -9.53 -15.05
N SER A 286 1.89 -9.25 -14.79
CA SER A 286 1.23 -9.68 -13.54
C SER A 286 1.00 -11.19 -13.47
N LEU A 287 0.93 -11.86 -14.62
CA LEU A 287 0.95 -13.32 -14.69
C LEU A 287 2.32 -13.92 -14.32
N LEU A 288 3.43 -13.18 -14.52
CA LEU A 288 4.78 -13.58 -14.10
C LEU A 288 5.02 -13.46 -12.59
N THR A 289 4.26 -12.62 -11.88
CA THR A 289 4.40 -12.45 -10.42
C THR A 289 3.59 -13.47 -9.61
N HIS A 290 2.68 -14.22 -10.25
CA HIS A 290 1.85 -15.27 -9.63
C HIS A 290 1.99 -16.66 -10.29
N PRO A 291 3.19 -17.15 -10.66
CA PRO A 291 3.34 -18.33 -11.52
C PRO A 291 2.91 -19.65 -10.85
N HIS A 292 2.68 -19.66 -9.53
CA HIS A 292 2.43 -20.89 -8.76
C HIS A 292 0.99 -21.07 -8.25
N GLN A 293 0.08 -20.09 -8.43
CA GLN A 293 -1.31 -20.24 -7.96
C GLN A 293 -2.03 -21.43 -8.61
N SER A 294 -1.70 -21.78 -9.85
CA SER A 294 -2.26 -22.95 -10.55
C SER A 294 -1.80 -24.30 -10.01
N MET A 295 -0.70 -24.34 -9.25
CA MET A 295 -0.17 -25.57 -8.62
C MET A 295 -0.60 -25.74 -7.17
N TRP A 296 -1.27 -24.75 -6.57
CA TRP A 296 -1.79 -24.85 -5.21
C TRP A 296 -2.79 -26.00 -5.03
N PRO A 297 -3.73 -26.27 -5.96
CA PRO A 297 -4.62 -27.41 -5.84
C PRO A 297 -3.86 -28.75 -5.79
N LEU A 298 -2.81 -28.91 -6.60
CA LEU A 298 -1.95 -30.10 -6.57
C LEU A 298 -1.16 -30.21 -5.28
N ALA A 299 -0.62 -29.10 -4.77
CA ALA A 299 0.08 -29.05 -3.48
C ALA A 299 -0.84 -29.43 -2.31
N PHE A 300 -2.10 -28.95 -2.31
CA PHE A 300 -3.10 -29.34 -1.30
C PHE A 300 -3.50 -30.81 -1.40
N VAL A 301 -3.61 -31.36 -2.61
CA VAL A 301 -3.85 -32.81 -2.81
C VAL A 301 -2.67 -33.63 -2.28
N TRP A 302 -1.43 -33.23 -2.55
CA TRP A 302 -0.23 -33.89 -2.02
C TRP A 302 -0.12 -33.81 -0.49
N LEU A 303 -0.41 -32.64 0.09
CA LEU A 303 -0.47 -32.46 1.55
C LEU A 303 -1.57 -33.32 2.19
N GLY A 304 -2.73 -33.45 1.53
CA GLY A 304 -3.82 -34.33 1.93
C GLY A 304 -3.41 -35.81 1.91
N MET A 305 -2.75 -36.27 0.85
CA MET A 305 -2.26 -37.64 0.76
C MET A 305 -1.19 -37.96 1.81
N LEU A 306 -0.25 -37.03 2.07
CA LEU A 306 0.78 -37.17 3.11
C LEU A 306 0.17 -37.24 4.52
N SER A 307 -0.83 -36.41 4.80
CA SER A 307 -1.52 -36.43 6.10
C SER A 307 -2.35 -37.71 6.31
N VAL A 308 -3.04 -38.20 5.29
CA VAL A 308 -3.72 -39.51 5.32
C VAL A 308 -2.71 -40.65 5.53
N TRP A 309 -1.56 -40.63 4.82
CA TRP A 309 -0.51 -41.63 4.98
C TRP A 309 0.10 -41.64 6.40
N LEU A 310 0.36 -40.46 6.97
CA LEU A 310 0.87 -40.34 8.34
C LEU A 310 -0.12 -40.88 9.37
N ILE A 311 -1.43 -40.64 9.19
CA ILE A 311 -2.50 -41.20 10.04
C ILE A 311 -2.55 -42.72 9.90
N PHE A 312 -2.50 -43.24 8.67
CA PHE A 312 -2.54 -44.69 8.39
C PHE A 312 -1.30 -45.43 8.90
N ARG A 313 -0.15 -44.77 8.94
CA ARG A 313 1.08 -45.33 9.51
C ARG A 313 1.03 -45.38 11.03
N ARG A 314 0.37 -44.40 11.68
CA ARG A 314 0.19 -44.36 13.14
C ARG A 314 -0.78 -45.43 13.64
N THR A 315 -1.77 -45.81 12.84
CA THR A 315 -2.73 -46.89 13.18
C THR A 315 -2.20 -48.30 12.94
N ARG A 316 -1.03 -48.45 12.29
CA ARG A 316 -0.39 -49.75 12.01
C ARG A 316 0.78 -50.11 12.93
N SER A 317 0.95 -49.44 14.07
CA SER A 317 1.88 -49.93 15.11
C SER A 317 1.28 -51.18 15.76
N PRO A 318 1.88 -52.38 15.64
CA PRO A 318 1.36 -53.57 16.28
C PRO A 318 1.47 -53.45 17.79
N TYR A 319 0.40 -53.80 18.50
CA TYR A 319 0.38 -54.00 19.94
C TYR A 319 1.58 -54.86 20.38
N ALA A 320 2.46 -54.28 21.19
CA ALA A 320 3.42 -55.07 21.96
C ALA A 320 2.67 -55.74 23.12
N PRO A 321 2.82 -57.07 23.33
CA PRO A 321 2.12 -57.75 24.41
C PRO A 321 2.74 -57.39 25.77
N VAL A 322 1.87 -57.20 26.75
CA VAL A 322 2.20 -57.02 28.17
C VAL A 322 2.81 -58.33 28.70
N PRO A 323 4.01 -58.33 29.33
CA PRO A 323 4.52 -59.52 29.99
C PRO A 323 3.76 -59.77 31.29
N THR A 324 3.16 -60.96 31.38
CA THR A 324 2.61 -61.55 32.59
C THR A 324 3.71 -61.88 33.60
N THR A 325 3.43 -61.59 34.86
CA THR A 325 4.19 -62.01 36.05
C THR A 325 4.19 -63.53 36.22
N ALA A 326 5.35 -64.14 36.47
CA ALA A 326 5.49 -65.39 37.22
C ALA A 326 6.89 -65.44 37.87
N GLY A 327 6.94 -65.75 39.16
CA GLY A 327 8.08 -65.50 40.04
C GLY A 327 9.13 -66.59 40.13
N ALA A 328 10.18 -66.23 40.88
CA ALA A 328 10.89 -67.02 41.88
C ALA A 328 11.47 -66.02 42.90
#